data_AF-A0A973UTL8-F1
#
_entry.id   AF-A0A973UTL8-F1
#
_cell.length_a   1.000
_cell.length_b   1.000
_cell.length_c   1.000
_cell.angle_alpha   90.00
_cell.angle_beta   90.00
_cell.angle_gamma   90.00
#
_symmetry.space_group_name_H-M   'P 1'
#
loop_
_entity.id
_entity.type
_entity.pdbx_description
1 polymer ?
#
loop_
_entity_poly.entity_id
_entity_poly.type
_entity_poly.pdbx_seq_one_letter_code
_entity_poly.pdbx_strand_id
1 'polypeptide(L)'
;MTASTAVAAADYPRAECESCYAPIIWTVTVNAKPMPVDFEPANDGNVALSWMNGKVVATVLGVARQATRTPGTLRKSHFATCPDRDQWRRRR
;
A
#
# COMPACT_ATOMS: atom_id res chain seq x y z
N MET A 1 10.21 2.89 31.48
CA MET A 1 8.75 2.81 31.19
C MET A 1 8.51 3.56 29.89
N THR A 2 8.17 2.87 28.80
CA THR A 2 7.15 3.20 27.79
C THR A 2 7.32 2.22 26.63
N ALA A 3 6.33 1.35 26.47
CA ALA A 3 6.27 0.35 25.42
C ALA A 3 6.06 1.03 24.05
N SER A 4 7.03 0.91 23.14
CA SER A 4 6.77 1.06 21.71
C SER A 4 6.26 -0.28 21.19
N THR A 5 4.98 -0.57 21.43
CA THR A 5 4.28 -1.62 20.68
C THR A 5 3.98 -1.05 19.30
N ALA A 6 4.99 -0.99 18.44
CA ALA A 6 4.77 -0.81 17.01
C ALA A 6 3.96 -2.02 16.55
N VAL A 7 2.69 -1.77 16.23
CA VAL A 7 1.78 -2.73 15.60
C VAL A 7 2.56 -3.36 14.46
N ALA A 8 2.79 -4.67 14.53
CA ALA A 8 3.67 -5.42 13.64
C ALA A 8 3.45 -4.99 12.18
N ALA A 9 4.32 -4.12 11.68
CA ALA A 9 4.37 -3.79 10.28
C ALA A 9 4.80 -5.09 9.61
N ALA A 10 3.85 -5.78 8.97
CA ALA A 10 4.16 -6.93 8.15
C ALA A 10 5.34 -6.55 7.24
N ASP A 11 6.42 -7.31 7.33
CA ASP A 11 7.65 -7.05 6.60
C ASP A 11 7.39 -7.36 5.13
N TYR A 12 7.17 -6.30 4.35
CA TYR A 12 6.91 -6.37 2.92
C TYR A 12 8.16 -5.93 2.16
N PRO A 13 8.44 -6.52 0.98
CA PRO A 13 9.56 -6.12 0.16
C PRO A 13 9.46 -4.64 -0.19
N ARG A 14 10.49 -3.89 0.18
CA ARG A 14 10.63 -2.47 -0.08
C ARG A 14 11.28 -2.24 -1.44
N ALA A 15 10.72 -1.31 -2.21
CA ALA A 15 11.29 -0.78 -3.45
C ALA A 15 11.12 0.75 -3.47
N GLU A 16 11.62 1.40 -4.50
CA GLU A 16 11.50 2.85 -4.69
C GLU A 16 10.71 3.15 -5.97
N CYS A 17 9.91 4.21 -5.93
CA CYS A 17 9.24 4.71 -7.12
C CYS A 17 10.28 5.29 -8.09
N GLU A 18 10.22 4.91 -9.37
CA GLU A 18 11.18 5.37 -10.38
C GLU A 18 11.10 6.87 -10.72
N SER A 19 10.05 7.56 -10.28
CA SER A 19 9.86 9.00 -10.56
C SER A 19 10.08 9.86 -9.33
N CYS A 20 9.30 9.64 -8.28
CA CYS A 20 9.35 10.42 -7.06
C CYS A 20 10.31 9.86 -5.99
N TYR A 21 10.92 8.70 -6.23
CA TYR A 21 11.84 8.00 -5.32
C TYR A 21 11.26 7.64 -3.94
N ALA A 22 9.95 7.81 -3.74
CA ALA A 22 9.29 7.43 -2.50
C ALA A 22 9.32 5.91 -2.29
N PRO A 23 9.40 5.44 -1.03
CA PRO A 23 9.39 4.02 -0.73
C PRO A 23 8.02 3.39 -1.00
N ILE A 24 8.02 2.34 -1.80
CA ILE A 24 6.82 1.60 -2.22
C ILE A 24 6.98 0.11 -1.94
N ILE A 25 5.86 -0.59 -1.99
CA ILE A 25 5.75 -2.04 -2.04
C ILE A 25 5.17 -2.39 -3.41
N TRP A 26 5.86 -3.28 -4.15
CA TRP A 26 5.32 -3.85 -5.36
C TRP A 26 4.33 -4.95 -5.02
N THR A 27 3.07 -4.72 -5.40
CA THR A 27 1.98 -5.65 -5.14
C THR A 27 1.29 -6.06 -6.43
N VAL A 28 0.48 -7.10 -6.37
CA VAL A 28 -0.50 -7.43 -7.40
C VAL A 28 -1.90 -7.28 -6.83
N THR A 29 -2.82 -6.76 -7.63
CA THR A 29 -4.24 -6.77 -7.28
C THR A 29 -4.79 -8.20 -7.31
N VAL A 30 -5.97 -8.40 -6.74
CA VAL A 30 -6.72 -9.68 -6.83
C VAL A 30 -6.91 -10.16 -8.28
N ASN A 31 -6.92 -9.24 -9.25
CA ASN A 31 -7.00 -9.54 -10.68
C ASN A 31 -5.62 -9.61 -11.36
N ALA A 32 -4.57 -9.91 -10.61
CA ALA A 32 -3.18 -10.07 -11.06
C ALA A 32 -2.54 -8.85 -11.76
N LYS A 33 -3.12 -7.64 -11.64
CA LYS A 33 -2.50 -6.41 -12.17
C LYS A 33 -1.49 -5.84 -11.18
N PRO A 34 -0.29 -5.42 -11.60
CA PRO A 34 0.68 -4.79 -10.71
C PRO A 34 0.13 -3.46 -10.17
N MET A 35 0.36 -3.21 -8.89
CA MET A 35 -0.02 -1.97 -8.22
C MET A 35 1.07 -1.57 -7.21
N PRO A 36 1.70 -0.40 -7.38
CA PRO A 36 2.55 0.16 -6.35
C PRO A 36 1.69 0.67 -5.19
N VAL A 37 2.09 0.33 -3.97
CA VAL A 37 1.44 0.72 -2.71
C VAL A 37 2.46 1.44 -1.86
N ASP A 38 2.05 2.49 -1.15
CA ASP A 38 2.95 3.19 -0.24
C ASP A 38 3.46 2.25 0.85
N PHE A 39 4.74 2.34 1.18
CA PHE A 39 5.33 1.49 2.21
C PHE A 39 4.71 1.77 3.58
N GLU A 40 4.58 3.05 3.92
CA GLU A 40 4.05 3.51 5.19
C GLU A 40 2.52 3.35 5.25
N PRO A 41 1.96 2.81 6.34
CA PRO A 41 0.53 2.83 6.58
C PRO A 41 -0.03 4.25 6.65
N ALA A 42 -1.31 4.38 6.29
CA ALA A 42 -2.04 5.64 6.36
C ALA A 42 -3.34 5.44 7.13
N ASN A 43 -3.66 6.39 8.01
CA ASN A 43 -4.91 6.36 8.79
C ASN A 43 -6.15 6.39 7.90
N ASP A 44 -6.06 7.10 6.77
CA ASP A 44 -7.08 7.15 5.72
C ASP A 44 -6.76 6.21 4.54
N GLY A 45 -5.88 5.23 4.76
CA GLY A 45 -5.59 4.18 3.80
C GLY A 45 -6.78 3.24 3.58
N ASN A 46 -6.91 2.71 2.38
CA ASN A 46 -7.96 1.76 2.00
C ASN A 46 -7.41 0.47 1.38
N VAL A 47 -6.09 0.30 1.31
CA VAL A 47 -5.44 -0.87 0.74
C VAL A 47 -4.98 -1.79 1.86
N ALA A 48 -5.51 -3.01 1.88
CA ALA A 48 -5.02 -4.08 2.73
C ALA A 48 -4.03 -4.95 1.94
N LEU A 49 -2.93 -5.33 2.58
CA LEU A 49 -1.91 -6.21 2.00
C LEU A 49 -1.98 -7.60 2.64
N SER A 50 -1.80 -8.63 1.82
CA SER A 50 -1.75 -10.03 2.27
C SER A 50 -0.78 -10.83 1.41
N TRP A 51 -0.07 -11.77 2.01
CA TRP A 51 0.75 -12.72 1.27
C TRP A 51 -0.12 -13.82 0.66
N MET A 52 0.01 -14.08 -0.65
CA MET A 52 -0.67 -15.16 -1.35
C MET A 52 0.26 -15.73 -2.41
N ASN A 53 0.53 -17.04 -2.36
CA ASN A 53 1.38 -17.75 -3.33
C ASN A 53 2.74 -17.06 -3.57
N GLY A 54 3.40 -16.59 -2.50
CA GLY A 54 4.70 -15.91 -2.57
C GLY A 54 4.66 -14.49 -3.15
N LYS A 55 3.47 -13.91 -3.38
CA LYS A 55 3.29 -12.53 -3.84
C LYS A 55 2.56 -11.70 -2.79
N VAL A 56 2.86 -10.41 -2.74
CA VAL A 56 2.08 -9.45 -1.96
C VAL A 56 0.85 -9.06 -2.77
N VAL A 57 -0.33 -9.44 -2.29
CA VAL A 57 -1.61 -9.10 -2.90
C VAL A 57 -2.20 -7.89 -2.20
N ALA A 58 -2.58 -6.89 -3.00
CA ALA A 58 -3.27 -5.71 -2.53
C ALA A 58 -4.77 -5.80 -2.82
N THR A 59 -5.56 -5.61 -1.75
CA THR A 59 -7.01 -5.55 -1.80
C THR A 59 -7.48 -4.14 -1.47
N VAL A 60 -8.14 -3.49 -2.41
CA VAL A 60 -8.78 -2.18 -2.16
C VAL A 60 -10.10 -2.43 -1.44
N LEU A 61 -10.24 -1.86 -0.25
CA LEU A 61 -11.42 -1.97 0.59
C LEU A 61 -12.38 -0.81 0.31
N GLY A 62 -13.67 -1.12 0.22
CA GLY A 62 -14.73 -0.10 0.28
C GLY A 62 -14.94 0.40 1.71
N VAL A 63 -15.64 1.53 1.86
CA VAL A 63 -15.83 2.28 3.12
C VAL A 63 -16.25 1.38 4.30
N ALA A 64 -17.24 0.50 4.09
CA ALA A 64 -17.71 -0.40 5.14
C ALA A 64 -16.61 -1.33 5.68
N ARG A 65 -15.77 -1.89 4.80
CA ARG A 65 -14.66 -2.77 5.20
C ARG A 65 -13.44 -2.01 5.70
N GLN A 66 -13.27 -0.75 5.30
CA GLN A 66 -12.24 0.13 5.84
C GLN A 66 -12.52 0.47 7.31
N ALA A 67 -13.78 0.79 7.64
CA ALA A 67 -14.20 1.15 8.99
C ALA A 67 -14.03 0.03 10.02
N THR A 68 -14.03 -1.23 9.58
CA THR A 68 -13.85 -2.41 10.46
C THR A 68 -12.38 -2.79 10.65
N ARG A 69 -11.43 -2.09 10.03
CA ARG A 69 -10.00 -2.41 10.11
C ARG A 69 -9.33 -1.60 11.19
N THR A 70 -8.31 -2.19 11.79
CA THR A 70 -7.46 -1.49 12.75
C THR A 70 -6.83 -0.27 12.07
N PRO A 71 -6.98 0.94 12.63
CA PRO A 71 -6.29 2.13 12.14
C PRO A 71 -4.77 1.89 12.03
N GLY A 72 -4.14 2.46 11.01
CA GLY A 72 -2.69 2.28 10.78
C GLY A 72 -2.27 0.91 10.24
N THR A 73 -3.21 0.03 9.85
CA THR A 73 -2.87 -1.21 9.12
C THR A 73 -3.03 -1.09 7.61
N LEU A 74 -3.87 -0.15 7.18
CA LEU A 74 -4.15 0.08 5.77
C LEU A 74 -3.13 1.04 5.17
N ARG A 75 -2.94 0.90 3.87
CA ARG A 75 -2.02 1.70 3.07
C ARG A 75 -2.79 2.40 1.95
N LYS A 76 -2.08 3.24 1.19
CA LYS A 76 -2.62 3.88 0.00
C LYS A 76 -1.96 3.31 -1.25
N SER A 77 -2.72 3.29 -2.35
CA SER A 77 -2.12 3.08 -3.66
C SER A 77 -1.20 4.27 -3.95
N HIS A 78 0.03 3.98 -4.37
CA HIS A 78 0.98 5.03 -4.72
C HIS A 78 0.50 5.87 -5.92
N PHE A 79 -0.36 5.33 -6.79
CA PHE A 79 -0.99 6.11 -7.86
C PHE A 79 -1.85 7.28 -7.36
N ALA A 80 -2.28 7.26 -6.10
CA ALA A 80 -3.05 8.34 -5.49
C ALA A 80 -2.15 9.39 -4.82
N THR A 81 -1.00 8.97 -4.28
CA THR A 81 -0.13 9.78 -3.43
C THR A 81 1.13 10.29 -4.13
N CYS A 82 1.54 9.64 -5.23
CA CYS A 82 2.70 10.04 -6.02
C CYS A 82 2.54 11.50 -6.53
N PRO A 83 3.51 12.39 -6.27
CA PRO A 83 3.49 13.74 -6.83
C PRO A 83 3.58 13.73 -8.37
N ASP A 84 4.25 12.72 -8.93
CA ASP A 84 4.41 12.52 -10.37
C ASP A 84 3.30 11.66 -11.01
N ARG A 85 2.19 11.39 -10.30
CA ARG A 85 1.12 10.49 -10.76
C ARG A 85 0.60 10.81 -12.16
N ASP A 86 0.57 12.08 -12.55
CA ASP A 86 0.03 12.52 -13.83
C ASP A 86 0.95 12.12 -14.99
N GLN A 87 2.26 11.99 -14.75
CA GLN A 87 3.21 11.48 -15.73
C GLN A 87 2.90 10.01 -16.08
N TRP A 88 2.53 9.21 -15.08
CA TRP A 88 2.18 7.79 -15.26
C TRP A 88 0.82 7.58 -15.92
N ARG A 89 -0.14 8.47 -15.65
CA ARG A 89 -1.48 8.40 -16.27
C ARG A 89 -1.47 8.70 -17.77
N ARG A 90 -0.57 9.58 -18.23
CA ARG A 90 -0.44 9.98 -19.65
C ARG A 90 0.31 8.97 -20.51
N ARG A 91 1.06 8.04 -19.91
CA ARG A 91 1.86 7.01 -20.61
C ARG A 91 1.08 5.75 -20.97
N ARG A 92 -0.23 5.71 -20.73
CA ARG A 92 -1.10 4.55 -20.94
C ARG A 92 -2.03 4.76 -22.12
#